data_AF-A0A965Q0X1-F1
#
_entry.id   AF-A0A965Q0X1-F1
#
_cell.length_a   1.000
_cell.length_b   1.000
_cell.length_c   1.000
_cell.angle_alpha   90.00
_cell.angle_beta   90.00
_cell.angle_gamma   90.00
#
_symmetry.space_group_name_H-M   'P 1'
#
loop_
_entity.id
_entity.type
_entity.pdbx_description
1 polymer ?
#
loop_
_entity_poly.entity_id
_entity_poly.type
_entity_poly.pdbx_seq_one_letter_code
_entity_poly.pdbx_strand_id
1 'polypeptide(L)'
;MLRWMRSRSVRIAIRTGCLGGSICFFLATLAAPWPWFTVGFLVAGTVFLVLLDTSAGLPFLMAVKPSERTEMSAVYSSFRDVSGIVSPGIAWLVLQIFPIAGVFALGGAALLIAWWVAGQIHPDLGTPAAQRNRRRRGLA
;
A
#
# COMPACT_ATOMS: atom_id res chain seq x y z
N MET A 1 -13.87 8.47 -2.50
CA MET A 1 -12.79 7.90 -1.65
C MET A 1 -12.93 8.24 -0.17
N LEU A 2 -13.00 9.53 0.23
CA LEU A 2 -13.02 9.93 1.65
C LEU A 2 -14.15 9.35 2.51
N ARG A 3 -15.38 9.24 1.98
CA ARG A 3 -16.52 8.61 2.70
C ARG A 3 -16.35 7.09 2.88
N TRP A 4 -15.66 6.42 1.96
CA TRP A 4 -15.43 4.97 1.95
C TRP A 4 -14.26 4.56 2.86
N MET A 5 -13.20 5.37 2.91
CA MET A 5 -12.10 5.25 3.89
C MET A 5 -12.56 5.47 5.33
N ARG A 6 -13.55 6.34 5.56
CA ARG A 6 -14.08 6.63 6.91
C ARG A 6 -14.96 5.50 7.47
N SER A 7 -15.45 4.60 6.62
CA SER A 7 -16.44 3.57 6.99
C SER A 7 -15.91 2.13 6.93
N ARG A 8 -14.70 1.88 6.40
CA ARG A 8 -14.04 0.57 6.41
C ARG A 8 -12.74 0.60 7.21
N SER A 9 -12.45 -0.49 7.94
CA SER A 9 -11.20 -0.66 8.69
C SER A 9 -9.99 -0.40 7.77
N VAL A 10 -8.99 0.33 8.29
CA VAL A 10 -7.74 0.71 7.60
C VAL A 10 -7.08 -0.50 6.92
N ARG A 11 -7.18 -1.67 7.54
CA ARG A 11 -6.70 -2.95 7.00
C ARG A 11 -7.35 -3.33 5.67
N ILE A 12 -8.65 -3.11 5.51
CA ILE A 12 -9.37 -3.44 4.27
C ILE A 12 -8.92 -2.50 3.16
N ALA A 13 -8.76 -1.21 3.43
CA ALA A 13 -8.31 -0.23 2.44
C ALA A 13 -6.92 -0.58 1.89
N ILE A 14 -5.97 -0.87 2.80
CA ILE A 14 -4.60 -1.26 2.42
C ILE A 14 -4.61 -2.57 1.62
N ARG A 15 -5.35 -3.59 2.06
CA ARG A 15 -5.44 -4.86 1.30
C ARG A 15 -6.07 -4.67 -0.08
N THR A 16 -7.12 -3.87 -0.22
CA THR A 16 -7.73 -3.61 -1.53
C THR A 16 -6.79 -2.83 -2.45
N GLY A 17 -6.03 -1.88 -1.90
CA GLY A 17 -5.04 -1.12 -2.67
C GLY A 17 -3.89 -2.00 -3.13
N CYS A 18 -3.31 -2.81 -2.24
CA CYS A 18 -2.21 -3.70 -2.60
C CYS A 18 -2.63 -4.77 -3.62
N LEU A 19 -3.79 -5.40 -3.42
CA LEU A 19 -4.27 -6.43 -4.33
C LEU A 19 -4.68 -5.85 -5.69
N GLY A 20 -5.42 -4.74 -5.71
CA GLY A 20 -5.81 -4.07 -6.95
C GLY A 20 -4.60 -3.58 -7.75
N GLY A 21 -3.62 -2.95 -7.07
CA GLY A 21 -2.37 -2.53 -7.70
C GLY A 21 -1.56 -3.71 -8.22
N SER A 22 -1.44 -4.80 -7.44
CA SER A 22 -0.71 -6.00 -7.86
C SER A 22 -1.30 -6.62 -9.14
N ILE A 23 -2.64 -6.74 -9.20
CA ILE A 23 -3.32 -7.25 -10.39
C ILE A 23 -3.05 -6.34 -11.60
N CYS A 24 -3.17 -5.02 -11.46
CA CYS A 24 -2.89 -4.09 -12.56
C CYS A 24 -1.45 -4.20 -13.07
N PHE A 25 -0.47 -4.37 -12.18
CA PHE A 25 0.94 -4.53 -12.56
C PHE A 25 1.24 -5.88 -13.22
N PHE A 26 0.62 -6.96 -12.77
CA PHE A 26 0.72 -8.25 -13.46
C PHE A 26 0.04 -8.25 -14.83
N LEU A 27 -1.13 -7.62 -14.95
CA LEU A 27 -1.79 -7.45 -16.24
C LEU A 27 -0.94 -6.59 -17.19
N ALA A 28 -0.29 -5.55 -16.70
CA ALA A 28 0.66 -4.76 -17.47
C ALA A 28 1.90 -5.57 -17.92
N THR A 29 2.37 -6.50 -17.08
CA THR A 29 3.47 -7.41 -17.43
C THR A 29 3.06 -8.34 -18.58
N LEU A 30 1.86 -8.93 -18.51
CA LEU A 30 1.33 -9.81 -19.55
C LEU A 30 1.02 -9.06 -20.85
N ALA A 31 0.53 -7.83 -20.73
CA ALA A 31 0.23 -6.95 -21.86
C ALA A 31 1.47 -6.24 -22.44
N ALA A 32 2.68 -6.54 -21.95
CA ALA A 32 3.93 -5.89 -22.38
C ALA A 32 4.15 -5.86 -23.91
N PRO A 33 3.73 -6.87 -24.71
CA PRO A 33 3.86 -6.80 -26.16
C PRO A 33 3.00 -5.71 -26.80
N TRP A 34 1.95 -5.24 -26.12
CA TRP A 34 0.95 -4.28 -26.63
C TRP A 34 0.99 -2.98 -25.78
N PRO A 35 1.76 -1.96 -26.21
CA PRO A 35 2.09 -0.80 -25.37
C PRO A 35 0.87 -0.02 -24.84
N TRP A 36 -0.17 0.16 -25.67
CA TRP A 36 -1.37 0.90 -25.29
C TRP A 36 -2.14 0.23 -24.14
N PHE A 37 -2.20 -1.10 -24.12
CA PHE A 37 -2.86 -1.85 -23.05
C PHE A 37 -2.05 -1.80 -21.76
N THR A 38 -0.72 -1.91 -21.87
CA THR A 38 0.19 -1.75 -20.74
C THR A 38 -0.02 -0.39 -20.06
N VAL A 39 -0.06 0.70 -20.84
CA VAL A 39 -0.32 2.05 -20.30
C VAL A 39 -1.70 2.12 -19.64
N GLY A 40 -2.74 1.56 -20.27
CA GLY A 40 -4.08 1.51 -19.70
C GLY A 40 -4.12 0.84 -18.32
N PHE A 41 -3.42 -0.30 -18.17
CA PHE A 41 -3.32 -1.00 -16.89
C PHE A 41 -2.50 -0.24 -15.84
N LEU A 42 -1.39 0.41 -16.23
CA LEU A 42 -0.61 1.25 -15.31
C LEU A 42 -1.44 2.44 -14.82
N VAL A 43 -2.14 3.12 -15.72
CA VAL A 43 -3.01 4.25 -15.37
C VAL A 43 -4.12 3.78 -14.42
N ALA A 44 -4.78 2.66 -14.70
CA ALA A 44 -5.76 2.08 -13.79
C ALA A 44 -5.14 1.73 -12.42
N GLY A 45 -3.90 1.22 -12.41
CA GLY A 45 -3.11 0.95 -11.22
C GLY A 45 -2.90 2.18 -10.34
N THR A 46 -2.67 3.36 -10.93
CA THR A 46 -2.41 4.60 -10.17
C THR A 46 -3.52 4.92 -9.16
N VAL A 47 -4.78 4.59 -9.47
CA VAL A 47 -5.92 4.81 -8.56
C VAL A 47 -5.74 4.03 -7.26
N PHE A 48 -5.23 2.80 -7.35
CA PHE A 48 -4.94 1.96 -6.19
C PHE A 48 -3.68 2.41 -5.43
N LEU A 49 -2.66 2.89 -6.14
CA LEU A 49 -1.45 3.46 -5.53
C LEU A 49 -1.77 4.73 -4.73
N VAL A 50 -2.63 5.62 -5.25
CA VAL A 50 -3.09 6.81 -4.52
C VAL A 50 -3.91 6.43 -3.29
N LEU A 51 -4.73 5.38 -3.38
CA LEU A 51 -5.42 4.83 -2.20
C LEU A 51 -4.44 4.31 -1.15
N LEU A 52 -3.34 3.69 -1.55
CA LEU A 52 -2.28 3.25 -0.65
C LEU A 52 -1.53 4.42 -0.01
N ASP A 53 -1.11 5.42 -0.79
CA ASP A 53 -0.36 6.57 -0.27
C ASP A 53 -1.18 7.38 0.75
N THR A 54 -2.48 7.54 0.51
CA THR A 54 -3.40 8.20 1.46
C THR A 54 -3.72 7.38 2.71
N SER A 55 -3.66 6.03 2.63
CA SER A 55 -3.95 5.17 3.78
C SER A 55 -2.70 4.78 4.59
N ALA A 56 -1.51 4.85 4.02
CA ALA A 56 -0.25 4.48 4.66
C ALA A 56 0.10 5.37 5.88
N GLY A 57 -0.30 6.65 5.86
CA GLY A 57 -0.06 7.57 6.97
C GLY A 57 -0.99 7.37 8.19
N LEU A 58 -2.13 6.69 8.01
CA LEU A 58 -3.13 6.53 9.08
C LEU A 58 -2.65 5.64 10.24
N PRO A 59 -2.04 4.45 10.01
CA PRO A 59 -1.48 3.62 11.10
C PRO A 59 -0.44 4.36 11.95
N PHE A 60 0.42 5.16 11.32
CA PHE A 60 1.45 5.95 12.02
C PHE A 60 0.82 6.99 12.97
N LEU A 61 -0.17 7.76 12.49
CA LEU A 61 -0.87 8.74 13.31
C LEU A 61 -1.68 8.12 14.46
N MET A 62 -2.06 6.85 14.34
CA MET A 62 -2.74 6.08 15.38
C MET A 62 -1.80 5.42 16.38
N ALA A 63 -0.56 5.14 16.00
CA ALA A 63 0.44 4.52 16.86
C ALA A 63 1.17 5.55 17.75
N VAL A 64 1.28 6.81 17.31
CA VAL A 64 2.12 7.82 17.99
C VAL A 64 1.28 8.80 18.82
N LYS A 65 1.69 8.99 20.08
CA LYS A 65 1.12 9.98 21.01
C LYS A 65 1.37 11.41 20.49
N PRO A 66 0.41 12.36 20.59
CA PRO A 66 0.53 13.68 19.97
C PRO A 66 1.80 14.48 20.31
N SER A 67 2.40 14.24 21.48
CA SER A 67 3.62 14.89 21.96
C SER A 67 4.93 14.37 21.33
N GLU A 68 4.93 13.17 20.74
CA GLU A 68 6.13 12.52 20.16
C GLU A 68 6.14 12.57 18.62
N ARG A 69 5.13 13.22 18.03
CA ARG A 69 4.94 13.29 16.58
C ARG A 69 6.07 14.02 15.87
N THR A 70 6.72 15.00 16.51
CA THR A 70 7.83 15.75 15.92
C THR A 70 9.06 14.86 15.71
N GLU A 71 9.43 14.07 16.73
CA GLU A 71 10.54 13.11 16.67
C GLU A 71 10.24 11.97 15.68
N MET A 72 9.03 11.40 15.74
CA MET A 72 8.65 10.28 14.88
C MET A 72 8.44 10.66 13.41
N SER A 73 8.04 11.92 13.12
CA SER A 73 7.86 12.39 11.73
C SER A 73 9.19 12.53 11.00
N ALA A 74 10.27 12.87 11.73
CA ALA A 74 11.62 12.90 11.17
C ALA A 74 12.03 11.50 10.69
N VAL A 75 11.82 10.48 11.52
CA VAL A 75 12.10 9.08 11.18
C VAL A 75 11.28 8.63 9.96
N TYR A 76 9.97 8.90 9.96
CA TYR A 76 9.11 8.56 8.82
C TYR A 76 9.56 9.24 7.52
N SER A 77 9.94 10.53 7.58
CA SER A 77 10.47 11.24 6.41
C SER A 77 11.77 10.62 5.90
N SER A 78 12.73 10.31 6.79
CA SER A 78 13.99 9.69 6.39
C SER A 78 13.79 8.33 5.71
N PHE A 79 12.87 7.50 6.21
CA PHE A 79 12.52 6.25 5.54
C PHE A 79 11.91 6.48 4.16
N ARG A 80 11.06 7.51 4.00
CA ARG A 80 10.46 7.86 2.71
C ARG A 80 11.51 8.38 1.72
N ASP A 81 12.46 9.20 2.18
CA ASP A 81 13.56 9.72 1.35
C ASP A 81 14.49 8.59 0.89
N VAL A 82 14.89 7.70 1.80
CA VAL A 82 15.70 6.52 1.47
C VAL A 82 14.94 5.59 0.50
N SER A 83 13.65 5.35 0.73
CA SER A 83 12.82 4.54 -0.18
C SER A 83 12.72 5.15 -1.58
N GLY A 84 12.70 6.49 -1.67
CA GLY A 84 12.73 7.24 -2.92
C GLY A 84 14.00 7.01 -3.74
N ILE A 85 15.11 6.62 -3.12
CA ILE A 85 16.37 6.28 -3.78
C ILE A 85 16.47 4.77 -4.03
N VAL A 86 16.11 3.96 -3.02
CA VAL A 86 16.22 2.50 -3.07
C VAL A 86 15.29 1.90 -4.12
N SER A 87 14.05 2.37 -4.21
CA SER A 87 13.06 1.84 -5.17
C SER A 87 13.52 1.96 -6.65
N PRO A 88 13.93 3.13 -7.15
CA PRO A 88 14.48 3.23 -8.50
C PRO A 88 15.83 2.52 -8.65
N GLY A 89 16.65 2.44 -7.58
CA GLY A 89 17.89 1.65 -7.59
C GLY A 89 17.65 0.16 -7.84
N ILE A 90 16.62 -0.41 -7.22
CA ILE A 90 16.20 -1.80 -7.47
C ILE A 90 15.67 -1.94 -8.91
N ALA A 91 14.85 -1.00 -9.39
CA ALA A 91 14.35 -1.05 -10.76
C ALA A 91 15.50 -1.00 -11.78
N TRP A 92 16.51 -0.16 -11.54
CA TRP A 92 17.74 -0.10 -12.34
C TRP A 92 18.46 -1.46 -12.36
N LEU A 93 18.66 -2.10 -11.21
CA LEU A 93 19.28 -3.44 -11.14
C LEU A 93 18.50 -4.49 -11.92
N VAL A 94 17.17 -4.48 -11.85
CA VAL A 94 16.33 -5.42 -12.60
C VAL A 94 16.49 -5.23 -14.11
N LEU A 95 16.55 -3.97 -14.57
CA LEU A 95 16.71 -3.64 -15.99
C LEU A 95 18.06 -4.08 -16.58
N GLN A 96 19.06 -4.36 -15.75
CA GLN A 96 20.33 -4.94 -16.23
C GLN A 96 20.17 -6.38 -16.72
N ILE A 97 19.14 -7.11 -16.26
CA ILE A 97 18.95 -8.55 -16.50
C ILE A 97 17.65 -8.83 -17.23
N PHE A 98 16.61 -8.03 -17.00
CA PHE A 98 15.26 -8.22 -17.54
C PHE A 98 14.80 -7.02 -18.39
N PRO A 99 13.90 -7.24 -19.36
CA PRO A 99 13.25 -6.14 -20.08
C PRO A 99 12.35 -5.32 -19.13
N ILE A 100 11.82 -4.18 -19.61
CA ILE A 100 10.91 -3.30 -18.87
C ILE A 100 9.75 -4.03 -18.18
N ALA A 101 9.24 -5.10 -18.80
CA ALA A 101 8.20 -5.95 -18.20
C ALA A 101 8.61 -6.55 -16.84
N GLY A 102 9.91 -6.81 -16.63
CA GLY A 102 10.46 -7.28 -15.36
C GLY A 102 10.25 -6.29 -14.22
N VAL A 103 10.28 -4.98 -14.49
CA VAL A 103 10.00 -3.94 -13.48
C VAL A 103 8.52 -3.98 -13.08
N PHE A 104 7.62 -4.19 -14.04
CA PHE A 104 6.19 -4.34 -13.76
C PHE A 104 5.90 -5.61 -12.94
N ALA A 105 6.55 -6.72 -13.30
CA ALA A 105 6.43 -7.98 -12.56
C ALA A 105 6.93 -7.84 -11.12
N LEU A 106 8.09 -7.20 -10.93
CA LEU A 106 8.66 -6.93 -9.62
C LEU A 106 7.73 -6.04 -8.79
N GLY A 107 7.21 -4.95 -9.38
CA GLY A 107 6.26 -4.06 -8.71
C GLY A 107 4.98 -4.79 -8.28
N GLY A 108 4.43 -5.63 -9.16
CA GLY A 108 3.27 -6.48 -8.87
C GLY A 108 3.54 -7.47 -7.74
N ALA A 109 4.71 -8.11 -7.74
CA ALA A 109 5.14 -9.04 -6.69
C ALA A 109 5.35 -8.33 -5.34
N ALA A 110 6.00 -7.16 -5.33
CA ALA A 110 6.18 -6.35 -4.12
C ALA A 110 4.84 -5.94 -3.50
N LEU A 111 3.87 -5.53 -4.32
CA LEU A 111 2.51 -5.22 -3.87
C LEU A 111 1.78 -6.46 -3.32
N LEU A 112 2.02 -7.64 -3.91
CA LEU A 112 1.44 -8.90 -3.43
C LEU A 112 2.03 -9.34 -2.08
N ILE A 113 3.34 -9.18 -1.90
CA ILE A 113 4.02 -9.38 -0.61
C ILE A 113 3.45 -8.40 0.43
N ALA A 114 3.31 -7.13 0.08
CA ALA A 114 2.70 -6.12 0.96
C ALA A 114 1.25 -6.47 1.32
N TRP A 115 0.47 -7.02 0.39
CA TRP A 115 -0.87 -7.52 0.67
C TRP A 115 -0.88 -8.67 1.68
N TRP A 116 0.07 -9.60 1.55
CA TRP A 116 0.22 -10.73 2.47
C TRP A 116 0.61 -10.26 3.88
N VAL A 117 1.59 -9.35 3.98
CA VAL A 117 1.99 -8.72 5.25
C VAL A 117 0.83 -7.94 5.87
N ALA A 118 0.07 -7.18 5.08
CA ALA A 118 -1.14 -6.48 5.56
C ALA A 118 -2.21 -7.46 6.09
N GLY A 119 -2.21 -8.70 5.60
CA GLY A 119 -3.02 -9.80 6.12
C GLY A 119 -2.67 -10.18 7.56
N GLN A 120 -1.41 -10.03 7.97
CA GLN A 120 -0.92 -10.35 9.31
C GLN A 120 -1.23 -9.25 10.34
N ILE A 121 -1.60 -8.04 9.90
CA ILE A 121 -1.90 -6.92 10.80
C ILE A 121 -3.20 -7.18 11.57
N HIS A 122 -3.17 -6.95 12.89
CA HIS A 122 -4.31 -7.17 13.78
C HIS A 122 -5.58 -6.46 13.29
N PRO A 123 -6.72 -7.16 13.20
CA PRO A 123 -7.96 -6.61 12.64
C PRO A 123 -8.56 -5.43 13.42
N ASP A 124 -8.11 -5.18 14.65
CA ASP A 124 -8.57 -4.09 15.51
C ASP A 124 -7.73 -2.80 15.40
N LEU A 125 -6.64 -2.80 14.62
CA LEU A 125 -5.91 -1.55 14.31
C LEU A 125 -6.86 -0.59 13.59
N GLY A 126 -7.17 0.54 14.20
CA GLY A 126 -8.16 1.49 13.65
C GLY A 126 -9.46 1.60 14.43
N THR A 127 -9.78 0.65 15.30
CA THR A 127 -11.09 0.64 15.98
C THR A 127 -11.04 1.54 17.23
N PRO A 128 -11.94 2.54 17.35
CA PRO A 128 -12.05 3.32 18.58
C PRO A 128 -12.32 2.40 19.76
N ALA A 129 -11.68 2.66 20.91
CA ALA A 129 -11.81 1.82 22.11
C ALA A 129 -13.29 1.58 22.51
N ALA A 130 -14.16 2.57 22.28
CA ALA A 130 -15.60 2.47 22.50
C ALA A 130 -16.29 1.41 21.63
N GLN A 131 -15.87 1.25 20.38
CA GLN A 131 -16.45 0.31 19.43
C GLN A 131 -15.93 -1.12 19.67
N ARG A 132 -14.65 -1.25 20.07
CA ARG A 132 -14.07 -2.49 20.57
C ARG A 132 -14.80 -3.01 21.82
N ASN A 133 -15.13 -2.13 22.76
CA ASN A 133 -15.91 -2.48 23.95
C ASN A 133 -17.36 -2.88 23.64
N ARG A 134 -18.03 -2.22 22.68
CA ARG A 134 -19.36 -2.63 22.22
C ARG A 134 -19.36 -4.02 21.57
N ARG A 135 -18.33 -4.34 20.76
CA ARG A 135 -18.21 -5.65 20.10
C ARG A 135 -17.96 -6.78 21.09
N ARG A 136 -17.18 -6.53 22.16
CA ARG A 136 -16.99 -7.47 23.27
C ARG A 136 -18.26 -7.66 24.13
N ARG A 137 -19.04 -6.59 24.34
CA ARG A 137 -20.29 -6.65 25.14
C ARG A 137 -21.48 -7.29 24.41
N GLY A 138 -21.45 -7.39 23.08
CA GLY A 138 -22.49 -8.09 22.30
C GLY A 138 -22.23 -9.60 22.11
N LEU A 139 -21.15 -10.12 22.69
CA LEU A 139 -20.78 -11.55 22.69
C LEU A 139 -20.88 -12.17 24.11
N ALA A 140 -21.43 -11.43 25.08
CA ALA A 140 -21.69 -11.86 26.45
C ALA A 140 -23.19 -11.98 26.69
#